data_AF-A0A506PLD4-F1
#
_entry.id   AF-A0A506PLD4-F1
#
_cell.length_a   1.000
_cell.length_b   1.000
_cell.length_c   1.000
_cell.angle_alpha   90.00
_cell.angle_beta   90.00
_cell.angle_gamma   90.00
#
_symmetry.space_group_name_H-M   'P 1'
#
loop_
_entity.id
_entity.type
_entity.pdbx_description
1 polymer ?
#
loop_
_entity_poly.entity_id
_entity_poly.type
_entity_poly.pdbx_seq_one_letter_code
_entity_poly.pdbx_strand_id
1 'polypeptide(L)' 'MVVEKRTVLSENSGEDEMYGFKQYLRKSELELREGTFEENPLYIIWNKEQYMIKALLRHNQNISEITFSLIEY' A
#
# COMPACT_ATOMS: atom_id res chain seq x y z
N MET A 1 -3.52 3.26 9.30
CA MET A 1 -2.04 3.27 9.32
C MET A 1 -1.52 4.29 8.35
N VAL A 2 -0.70 5.20 8.86
CA VAL A 2 -0.09 6.32 8.13
C VAL A 2 1.40 6.01 7.94
N VAL A 3 1.97 6.38 6.80
CA VAL A 3 3.40 6.20 6.52
C VAL A 3 4.19 7.20 7.34
N GLU A 4 5.06 6.70 8.20
CA GLU A 4 5.99 7.52 8.99
C GLU A 4 7.33 7.66 8.27
N LYS A 5 7.81 6.54 7.70
CA LYS A 5 9.07 6.52 6.96
C LYS A 5 9.01 5.53 5.81
N ARG A 6 9.74 5.87 4.75
CA ARG A 6 9.94 5.03 3.57
C ARG A 6 11.43 4.83 3.34
N THR A 7 11.85 3.57 3.31
CA THR A 7 13.21 3.18 2.93
C THR A 7 13.15 2.53 1.55
N VAL A 8 13.85 3.12 0.58
CA VAL A 8 13.96 2.52 -0.76
C VAL A 8 15.04 1.46 -0.72
N LEU A 9 14.69 0.21 -1.04
CA LEU A 9 15.61 -0.92 -1.03
C LEU A 9 16.27 -1.14 -2.38
N SER A 10 15.53 -0.94 -3.47
CA SER A 10 16.08 -1.01 -4.82
C SER A 10 15.20 -0.27 -5.82
N GLU A 11 15.84 0.20 -6.90
CA GLU A 11 15.19 0.81 -8.04
C GLU A 11 15.83 0.27 -9.31
N ASN A 12 15.01 -0.04 -10.30
CA ASN A 12 15.45 -0.44 -11.62
C ASN A 12 14.62 0.31 -12.65
N SER A 13 15.26 0.69 -13.75
CA SER A 13 14.60 1.24 -14.92
C SER A 13 15.01 0.47 -16.15
N GLY A 14 14.04 0.11 -16.99
CA GLY A 14 14.26 -0.48 -18.30
C GLY A 14 13.69 0.44 -19.38
N GLU A 15 14.45 0.67 -20.44
CA GLU A 15 14.01 1.45 -21.60
C GLU A 15 14.43 0.72 -22.87
N ASP A 16 13.49 0.57 -23.80
CA ASP A 16 13.71 0.08 -25.16
C ASP A 16 13.03 1.04 -26.13
N GLU A 17 13.84 1.84 -26.82
CA GLU A 17 13.39 2.87 -27.77
C GLU A 17 12.73 2.26 -29.01
N MET A 18 13.10 1.03 -29.40
CA MET A 18 12.61 0.40 -30.63
C MET A 18 11.14 -0.03 -30.50
N TYR A 19 10.72 -0.44 -29.31
CA TYR A 19 9.36 -0.87 -29.02
C TYR A 19 8.58 0.08 -28.11
N GLY A 20 9.17 1.23 -27.73
CA GLY A 20 8.54 2.23 -26.87
C GLY A 20 8.32 1.74 -25.44
N PHE A 21 9.13 0.79 -24.96
CA PHE A 21 9.03 0.30 -23.60
C PHE A 21 9.79 1.23 -22.65
N LYS A 22 9.11 1.70 -21.61
CA LYS A 22 9.72 2.46 -20.52
C LYS A 22 9.10 2.01 -19.20
N GLN A 23 9.89 1.38 -18.34
CA GLN A 23 9.41 0.86 -17.05
C GLN A 23 10.31 1.33 -15.91
N TYR A 24 9.67 1.70 -14.80
CA TYR A 24 10.33 2.01 -13.54
C TYR A 24 9.79 1.06 -12.47
N LEU A 25 10.68 0.30 -11.83
CA LEU A 25 10.35 -0.62 -10.75
C LEU A 25 11.07 -0.15 -9.48
N ARG A 26 10.31 0.01 -8.39
CA ARG A 26 10.85 0.39 -7.08
C ARG A 26 10.40 -0.61 -6.02
N LYS A 27 11.35 -1.10 -5.23
CA LYS A 27 11.09 -1.84 -3.98
C LYS A 27 11.32 -0.91 -2.81
N SER A 28 10.37 -0.83 -1.89
CA SER A 28 10.49 -0.02 -0.67
C SER A 28 9.95 -0.79 0.54
N GLU A 29 10.57 -0.53 1.68
CA GLU A 29 10.06 -0.87 3.00
C GLU A 29 9.43 0.39 3.62
N LEU A 30 8.30 0.20 4.31
CA LEU A 30 7.53 1.29 4.91
C LEU A 30 7.36 1.03 6.40
N GLU A 31 7.73 2.02 7.20
CA GLU A 31 7.41 2.06 8.62
C GLU A 31 6.06 2.79 8.75
N LEU A 32 5.11 2.10 9.36
CA LEU A 32 3.73 2.55 9.49
C LEU A 32 3.39 2.75 10.97
N ARG A 33 2.66 3.82 11.26
CA ARG A 33 2.08 4.06 12.58
C ARG A 33 0.56 4.06 12.51
N GLU A 34 -0.08 3.92 13.67
CA GLU A 34 -1.51 4.21 13.79
C GLU A 34 -1.77 5.71 13.60
N GLY A 35 -2.95 6.02 13.08
CA GLY A 35 -3.35 7.37 12.72
C GLY A 35 -4.81 7.42 12.28
N THR A 36 -5.27 8.61 11.95
CA THR A 36 -6.65 8.93 11.59
C THR A 36 -6.90 8.81 10.08
N PHE A 37 -8.15 8.94 9.66
CA PHE A 37 -8.52 8.88 8.23
C PHE A 37 -8.11 10.16 7.49
N GLU A 38 -8.17 11.30 8.18
CA GLU A 38 -7.83 12.64 7.70
C GLU A 38 -6.34 12.77 7.35
N GLU A 39 -5.49 11.91 7.92
CA GLU A 39 -4.06 11.83 7.65
C GLU A 39 -3.71 11.04 6.38
N ASN A 40 -4.71 10.69 5.56
CA ASN A 40 -4.55 9.92 4.32
C ASN A 40 -3.78 8.59 4.55
N PRO A 41 -4.34 7.65 5.33
CA PRO A 41 -3.68 6.41 5.67
C PRO A 41 -3.38 5.58 4.41
N LEU A 42 -2.20 4.95 4.35
CA LEU A 42 -1.88 3.99 3.29
C LEU A 42 -2.65 2.69 3.47
N TYR A 43 -2.97 2.32 4.72
CA TYR A 43 -3.58 1.05 5.03
C TYR A 43 -4.57 1.17 6.17
N ILE A 44 -5.76 0.60 6.01
CA ILE A 44 -6.83 0.61 7.02
C ILE A 44 -7.08 -0.82 7.46
N ILE A 45 -7.14 -1.04 8.77
CA ILE A 45 -7.64 -2.28 9.36
C ILE A 45 -8.92 -1.92 10.10
N TRP A 46 -10.02 -2.57 9.75
CA TRP A 46 -11.29 -2.43 10.41
C TRP A 46 -11.75 -3.78 10.95
N ASN A 47 -11.86 -3.88 12.26
CA ASN A 47 -12.40 -5.05 12.94
C ASN A 47 -13.87 -4.82 13.25
N LYS A 48 -14.74 -5.71 12.77
CA LYS A 48 -16.17 -5.73 13.05
C LYS A 48 -16.56 -7.13 13.49
N GLU A 49 -16.73 -7.30 14.80
CA GLU A 49 -17.03 -8.61 15.41
C GLU A 49 -16.02 -9.67 14.99
N GLN A 50 -16.47 -10.74 14.32
CA GLN A 50 -15.63 -11.84 13.83
C GLN A 50 -14.97 -11.56 12.46
N TYR A 51 -15.15 -10.36 11.91
CA TYR A 51 -14.64 -9.99 10.59
C TYR A 51 -13.53 -8.94 10.71
N MET A 52 -12.51 -9.10 9.89
CA MET A 52 -11.46 -8.12 9.68
C MET A 52 -11.45 -7.72 8.21
N ILE A 53 -11.55 -6.41 7.98
CA ILE A 53 -11.47 -5.78 6.66
C ILE A 53 -10.16 -5.01 6.59
N LYS A 54 -9.36 -5.32 5.58
CA LYS A 54 -8.09 -4.64 5.30
C LYS A 54 -8.20 -3.91 3.98
N ALA A 55 -7.86 -2.63 3.94
CA ALA A 55 -7.88 -1.84 2.71
C ALA A 55 -6.54 -1.15 2.48
N LEU A 56 -5.98 -1.31 1.29
CA LEU A 56 -4.73 -0.68 0.86
C LEU A 56 -5.01 0.47 -0.13
N LEU A 57 -4.47 1.64 0.16
CA LEU A 57 -4.75 2.91 -0.51
C LEU A 57 -3.47 3.48 -1.14
N ARG A 58 -3.08 3.02 -2.34
CA ARG A 58 -1.81 3.46 -2.98
C ARG A 58 -1.92 4.66 -3.91
N HIS A 59 -3.13 4.98 -4.38
CA HIS A 59 -3.36 6.09 -5.30
C HIS A 59 -4.29 7.12 -4.66
N ASN A 60 -4.18 8.38 -5.09
CA ASN A 60 -4.81 9.52 -4.43
C ASN A 60 -6.29 9.36 -4.09
N GLN A 61 -7.06 8.46 -4.73
CA GLN A 61 -8.43 8.13 -4.35
C GLN A 61 -8.86 6.68 -4.65
N ASN A 62 -7.95 5.75 -4.99
CA ASN A 62 -8.33 4.38 -5.37
C ASN A 62 -7.91 3.35 -4.32
N ILE A 63 -8.88 2.56 -3.86
CA ILE A 63 -8.62 1.34 -3.11
C ILE A 63 -7.93 0.36 -4.07
N SER A 64 -6.68 0.06 -3.76
CA SER A 64 -5.87 -0.86 -4.56
C SER A 64 -6.25 -2.32 -4.27
N GLU A 65 -6.66 -2.61 -3.03
CA GLU A 65 -7.04 -3.95 -2.59
C GLU A 65 -7.93 -3.88 -1.35
N ILE A 66 -8.94 -4.76 -1.27
CA ILE A 66 -9.73 -5.04 -0.07
C ILE A 66 -9.64 -6.53 0.24
N THR A 67 -9.21 -6.87 1.46
CA THR A 67 -9.17 -8.26 1.95
C THR A 67 -10.17 -8.44 3.08
N PHE A 68 -10.95 -9.51 3.02
CA PHE A 68 -11.86 -9.94 4.09
C PHE A 68 -11.33 -11.22 4.72
N SER A 69 -11.31 -11.29 6.04
CA SER A 69 -10.95 -12.50 6.78
C SER A 69 -11.79 -12.68 8.03
N LEU A 70 -12.00 -13.93 8.44
CA LEU A 70 -12.50 -14.27 9.76
C LEU A 70 -11.37 -14.18 10.79
N ILE A 71 -11.69 -13.70 11.99
CA ILE A 71 -10.75 -13.71 13.12
C ILE A 71 -10.86 -15.09 13.78
N GLU A 72 -9.86 -15.94 13.59
CA GLU A 72 -9.75 -17.22 14.28
C GLU A 72 -9.28 -16.99 15.72
N TYR A 73 -10.00 -17.57 16.70
CA TYR A 73 -9.72 -17.49 18.15
C TYR A 73 -8.80 -18.62 18.61
#